data_AF-A0A3D5YGW6-F1
#
_entry.id   AF-A0A3D5YGW6-F1
#
_cell.length_a   1.000
_cell.length_b   1.000
_cell.length_c   1.000
_cell.angle_alpha   90.00
_cell.angle_beta   90.00
_cell.angle_gamma   90.00
#
_symmetry.space_group_name_H-M   'P 1'
#
loop_
_entity.id
_entity.type
_entity.pdbx_description
1 polymer ?
#
loop_
_entity_poly.entity_id
_entity_poly.type
_entity_poly.pdbx_seq_one_letter_code
_entity_poly.pdbx_strand_id
1 'polypeptide(L)'
;MLIGPNGSGKTNFLEIITQLIKVGLIKDFVYTENNGIQNSIIENQWPLENMIPHFSYQDKPSIVDMEFHVSENDKENMLFIQKKQEIFSKIIETYSTTKYKIPVCDIEKIKNLQTLHIQFTIDTTNKTAHISNKSKNKIENFAIEYLIYQELFQIAIMIYNNNIKKSDEL
;
A
#
# COMPACT_ATOMS: atom_id res chain seq x y z
N MET A 1 6.58 -12.53 17.98
CA MET A 1 5.95 -12.69 19.31
C MET A 1 6.47 -11.57 20.20
N LEU A 2 5.59 -10.69 20.70
CA LEU A 2 5.96 -9.57 21.58
C LEU A 2 5.80 -10.01 23.03
N ILE A 3 6.90 -10.28 23.73
CA ILE A 3 6.91 -10.76 25.11
C ILE A 3 7.44 -9.62 26.00
N GLY A 4 6.73 -9.30 27.07
CA GLY A 4 7.18 -8.31 28.06
C GLY A 4 6.17 -8.08 29.19
N PRO A 5 6.55 -7.39 30.27
CA PRO A 5 5.70 -7.13 31.43
C PRO A 5 4.40 -6.38 31.07
N ASN A 6 3.33 -6.54 31.84
CA ASN A 6 2.14 -5.71 31.68
C ASN A 6 2.51 -4.22 31.88
N GLY A 7 1.99 -3.34 31.03
CA GLY A 7 2.35 -1.91 31.03
C GLY A 7 3.64 -1.56 30.26
N SER A 8 4.36 -2.52 29.67
CA SER A 8 5.59 -2.25 28.91
C SER A 8 5.40 -1.63 27.52
N GLY A 9 4.21 -1.07 27.22
CA GLY A 9 3.93 -0.40 25.94
C GLY A 9 3.67 -1.30 24.72
N LYS A 10 3.52 -2.62 24.89
CA LYS A 10 3.31 -3.57 23.77
C LYS A 10 2.04 -3.29 22.97
N THR A 11 0.95 -2.93 23.64
CA THR A 11 -0.32 -2.57 23.01
C THR A 11 -0.15 -1.31 22.16
N ASN A 12 0.45 -0.25 22.73
CA ASN A 12 0.74 0.98 22.02
C ASN A 12 1.61 0.73 20.78
N PHE A 13 2.61 -0.15 20.87
CA PHE A 13 3.43 -0.51 19.71
C PHE A 13 2.60 -1.18 18.59
N LEU A 14 1.74 -2.14 18.93
CA LEU A 14 0.87 -2.80 17.94
C LEU A 14 -0.15 -1.84 17.33
N GLU A 15 -0.66 -0.89 18.11
CA GLU A 15 -1.55 0.18 17.63
C GLU A 15 -0.83 1.06 16.61
N ILE A 16 0.41 1.49 16.89
CA ILE A 16 1.24 2.28 15.96
C ILE A 16 1.45 1.53 14.65
N ILE A 17 1.86 0.27 14.71
CA ILE A 17 2.11 -0.54 13.50
C ILE A 17 0.81 -0.74 12.71
N THR A 18 -0.29 -1.05 13.38
CA THR A 18 -1.59 -1.24 12.73
C THR A 18 -2.04 0.04 12.02
N GLN A 19 -1.84 1.20 12.65
CA GLN A 19 -2.18 2.49 12.08
C GLN A 19 -1.29 2.84 10.88
N LEU A 20 0.02 2.64 10.98
CA LEU A 20 0.94 2.89 9.88
C LEU A 20 0.60 2.03 8.65
N ILE A 21 0.20 0.78 8.85
CA ILE A 21 -0.21 -0.12 7.75
C ILE A 21 -1.59 0.28 7.19
N LYS A 22 -2.62 0.40 8.04
CA LYS A 22 -3.99 0.62 7.56
C LYS A 22 -4.27 2.04 7.07
N VAL A 23 -3.63 3.04 7.68
CA VAL A 23 -3.88 4.46 7.40
C VAL A 23 -2.73 5.06 6.60
N GLY A 24 -1.49 4.71 6.95
CA GLY A 24 -0.30 5.31 6.34
C GLY A 24 0.15 4.66 5.04
N LEU A 25 -0.24 3.40 4.78
CA LEU A 25 0.27 2.60 3.66
C LEU A 25 -0.81 2.18 2.69
N ILE A 26 -1.85 1.47 3.14
CA ILE A 26 -2.89 0.90 2.27
C ILE A 26 -3.96 1.96 1.95
N LYS A 27 -4.40 2.01 0.70
CA LYS A 27 -5.60 2.75 0.28
C LYS A 27 -6.73 1.78 -0.01
N ASP A 28 -7.88 2.08 0.58
CA ASP A 28 -9.08 1.29 0.40
C ASP A 28 -9.84 1.71 -0.87
N PHE A 29 -10.34 0.74 -1.61
CA PHE A 29 -11.09 0.92 -2.85
C PHE A 29 -12.35 0.06 -2.86
N VAL A 30 -13.46 0.66 -3.25
CA VAL A 30 -14.73 -0.04 -3.43
C VAL A 30 -15.13 0.00 -4.90
N TYR A 31 -15.62 -1.12 -5.41
CA TYR A 31 -16.17 -1.22 -6.77
C TYR A 31 -17.68 -1.38 -6.73
N THR A 32 -18.39 -0.55 -7.50
CA THR A 32 -19.82 -0.72 -7.79
C THR A 32 -20.03 -0.61 -9.28
N GLU A 33 -20.97 -1.38 -9.84
CA GLU A 33 -21.23 -1.38 -11.29
C GLU A 33 -21.60 0.01 -11.82
N ASN A 34 -22.33 0.80 -11.03
CA ASN A 34 -22.82 2.13 -11.43
C ASN A 34 -21.77 3.23 -11.30
N ASN A 35 -20.87 3.14 -10.32
CA ASN A 35 -19.97 4.25 -9.99
C ASN A 35 -18.47 3.92 -10.19
N GLY A 36 -18.17 2.72 -10.68
CA GLY A 36 -16.81 2.25 -10.87
C GLY A 36 -16.05 2.02 -9.56
N ILE A 37 -14.73 2.08 -9.64
CA ILE A 37 -13.76 1.95 -8.56
C ILE A 37 -13.56 3.31 -7.91
N GLN A 38 -14.02 3.44 -6.68
CA GLN A 38 -13.90 4.63 -5.87
C GLN A 38 -12.93 4.39 -4.73
N ASN A 39 -12.09 5.37 -4.43
CA ASN A 39 -11.34 5.36 -3.17
C ASN A 39 -12.36 5.52 -2.04
N SER A 40 -12.48 4.50 -1.19
CA SER A 40 -13.29 4.61 0.02
C SER A 40 -12.49 5.38 1.05
N ILE A 41 -12.44 6.71 0.88
CA ILE A 41 -11.97 7.59 1.95
C ILE A 41 -13.05 7.55 3.02
N ILE A 42 -13.01 6.51 3.86
CA ILE A 42 -13.29 6.74 5.26
C ILE A 42 -12.08 7.55 5.69
N GLU A 43 -12.26 8.84 5.99
CA GLU A 43 -11.26 9.56 6.76
C GLU A 43 -11.01 8.71 8.00
N ASN A 44 -9.97 7.87 7.95
CA ASN A 44 -9.47 7.16 9.11
C ASN A 44 -8.87 8.28 9.96
N GLN A 45 -9.74 9.00 10.67
CA GLN A 45 -9.39 10.01 11.63
C GLN A 45 -8.43 9.32 12.58
N TRP A 46 -7.21 9.77 12.52
CA TRP A 46 -6.13 9.12 13.21
C TRP A 46 -6.30 9.36 14.70
N PRO A 47 -6.52 8.32 15.53
CA PRO A 47 -6.52 8.54 16.96
C PRO A 47 -5.07 8.55 17.44
N LEU A 48 -4.32 9.59 17.05
CA LEU A 48 -3.00 9.91 17.65
C LEU A 48 -3.14 10.55 19.02
N GLU A 49 -4.34 10.57 19.61
CA GLU A 49 -4.60 11.18 20.92
C GLU A 49 -3.65 10.66 22.01
N ASN A 50 -3.05 9.48 21.83
CA ASN A 50 -2.15 8.86 22.79
C ASN A 50 -0.67 8.77 22.35
N MET A 51 -0.29 9.28 21.16
CA MET A 51 1.11 9.29 20.73
C MET A 51 1.78 10.60 21.14
N ILE A 52 2.35 10.58 22.33
CA ILE A 52 3.12 11.70 22.87
C ILE A 52 4.60 11.51 22.47
N PRO A 53 5.27 12.54 21.94
CA PRO A 53 6.71 12.50 21.73
C PRO A 53 7.45 12.10 23.00
N HIS A 54 8.57 11.38 22.83
CA HIS A 54 9.43 11.08 23.98
C HIS A 54 9.85 12.39 24.66
N PHE A 55 9.77 12.46 25.99
CA PHE A 55 9.99 13.70 26.76
C PHE A 55 11.37 14.34 26.50
N SER A 56 12.39 13.55 26.17
CA SER A 56 13.73 14.04 25.83
C SER A 56 13.90 14.48 24.36
N TYR A 57 12.93 14.21 23.49
CA TYR A 57 13.04 14.40 22.03
C TYR A 57 11.72 14.92 21.45
N GLN A 58 11.15 15.96 22.06
CA GLN A 58 9.85 16.52 21.66
C GLN A 58 9.86 17.10 20.24
N ASP A 59 11.00 17.64 19.80
CA ASP A 59 11.12 18.32 18.49
C ASP A 59 11.66 17.41 17.37
N LYS A 60 11.90 16.12 17.65
CA LYS A 60 12.43 15.20 16.64
C LYS A 60 11.31 14.44 15.93
N PRO A 61 11.35 14.32 14.60
CA PRO A 61 10.42 13.46 13.88
C PRO A 61 10.59 12.02 14.36
N SER A 62 9.47 11.34 14.58
CA SER A 62 9.48 9.91 14.88
C SER A 62 9.57 9.13 13.57
N ILE A 63 10.53 8.22 13.49
CA ILE A 63 10.77 7.41 12.30
C ILE A 63 10.46 5.95 12.62
N VAL A 64 9.75 5.29 11.71
CA VAL A 64 9.51 3.85 11.78
C VAL A 64 9.99 3.21 10.48
N ASP A 65 10.94 2.28 10.58
CA ASP A 65 11.39 1.46 9.48
C ASP A 65 10.69 0.10 9.53
N MET A 66 10.10 -0.30 8.40
CA MET A 66 9.48 -1.61 8.24
C MET A 66 10.12 -2.34 7.05
N GLU A 67 10.34 -3.64 7.23
CA GLU A 67 10.73 -4.56 6.17
C GLU A 67 9.57 -5.53 5.93
N PHE A 68 9.07 -5.55 4.70
CA PHE A 68 8.02 -6.45 4.26
C PHE A 68 8.63 -7.54 3.39
N HIS A 69 8.34 -8.80 3.70
CA HIS A 69 8.65 -9.91 2.81
C HIS A 69 7.64 -9.97 1.67
N VAL A 70 8.12 -10.05 0.43
CA VAL A 70 7.27 -10.14 -0.76
C VAL A 70 6.96 -11.61 -1.03
N SER A 71 5.68 -11.97 -0.90
CA SER A 71 5.24 -13.35 -1.14
C SER A 71 5.32 -13.71 -2.63
N GLU A 72 5.40 -15.00 -2.94
CA GLU A 72 5.34 -15.47 -4.33
C GLU A 72 4.02 -15.09 -5.02
N ASN A 73 2.90 -15.10 -4.30
CA ASN A 73 1.61 -14.66 -4.83
C ASN A 73 1.61 -13.17 -5.21
N ASP A 74 2.27 -12.33 -4.41
CA ASP A 74 2.43 -10.91 -4.76
C ASP A 74 3.28 -10.73 -6.01
N LYS A 75 4.34 -11.53 -6.17
CA LYS A 75 5.15 -11.53 -7.40
C LYS A 75 4.32 -11.96 -8.59
N GLU A 76 3.55 -13.04 -8.48
CA GLU A 76 2.68 -13.52 -9.56
C GLU A 76 1.70 -12.43 -10.00
N ASN A 77 1.04 -11.76 -9.05
CA ASN A 77 0.14 -10.65 -9.34
C ASN A 77 0.87 -9.47 -10.00
N MET A 78 2.00 -9.03 -9.46
CA MET A 78 2.82 -7.97 -10.05
C MET A 78 3.28 -8.31 -11.46
N LEU A 79 3.72 -9.54 -11.71
CA LEU A 79 4.14 -10.02 -13.03
C LEU A 79 2.97 -10.08 -14.00
N PHE A 80 1.79 -10.51 -13.54
CA PHE A 80 0.57 -10.53 -14.35
C PHE A 80 0.16 -9.12 -14.76
N ILE A 81 0.19 -8.17 -13.81
CA ILE A 81 -0.08 -6.75 -14.06
C ILE A 81 0.89 -6.19 -15.09
N GLN A 82 2.19 -6.44 -14.93
CA GLN A 82 3.22 -5.92 -15.85
C GLN A 82 3.12 -6.52 -17.25
N LYS A 83 2.83 -7.82 -17.39
CA LYS A 83 2.62 -8.46 -18.70
C LYS A 83 1.42 -7.90 -19.46
N LYS A 84 0.42 -7.37 -18.75
CA LYS A 84 -0.82 -6.77 -19.30
C LYS A 84 -0.94 -5.30 -18.94
N GLN A 85 0.19 -4.60 -18.80
CA GLN A 85 0.25 -3.25 -18.23
C GLN A 85 -0.70 -2.26 -18.94
N GLU A 86 -0.77 -2.30 -20.27
CA GLU A 86 -1.65 -1.42 -21.04
C GLU A 86 -3.14 -1.70 -20.77
N ILE A 87 -3.51 -2.98 -20.66
CA ILE A 87 -4.89 -3.39 -20.38
C ILE A 87 -5.28 -2.93 -18.98
N PHE A 88 -4.44 -3.18 -17.97
CA PHE A 88 -4.71 -2.74 -16.61
C PHE A 88 -4.73 -1.22 -16.47
N SER A 89 -3.86 -0.51 -17.20
CA SER A 89 -3.89 0.95 -17.25
C SER A 89 -5.23 1.44 -17.80
N LYS A 90 -5.73 0.84 -18.88
CA LYS A 90 -7.05 1.17 -19.45
C LYS A 90 -8.20 0.83 -18.50
N ILE A 91 -8.14 -0.29 -17.78
CA ILE A 91 -9.15 -0.63 -16.76
C ILE A 91 -9.18 0.43 -15.67
N ILE A 92 -8.03 0.80 -15.12
CA ILE A 92 -7.94 1.84 -14.08
C ILE A 92 -8.46 3.18 -14.61
N GLU A 93 -8.08 3.58 -15.83
CA GLU A 93 -8.56 4.83 -16.45
C GLU A 93 -10.07 4.83 -16.73
N THR A 94 -10.63 3.68 -17.11
CA THR A 94 -12.06 3.56 -17.47
C THR A 94 -12.94 3.45 -16.24
N TYR A 95 -12.51 2.66 -15.26
CA TYR A 95 -13.34 2.30 -14.13
C TYR A 95 -12.98 3.07 -12.85
N SER A 96 -11.80 3.70 -12.72
CA SER A 96 -11.41 4.42 -11.50
C SER A 96 -11.36 5.93 -11.69
N THR A 97 -11.72 6.66 -10.63
CA THR A 97 -11.43 8.09 -10.51
C THR A 97 -9.97 8.38 -10.12
N THR A 98 -9.21 7.34 -9.76
CA THR A 98 -7.82 7.47 -9.33
C THR A 98 -6.91 7.69 -10.53
N LYS A 99 -6.21 8.83 -10.53
CA LYS A 99 -5.16 9.12 -11.50
C LYS A 99 -3.88 8.35 -11.15
N TYR A 100 -3.87 7.06 -11.43
CA TYR A 100 -2.72 6.19 -11.25
C TYR A 100 -2.26 5.62 -12.60
N LYS A 101 -0.95 5.62 -12.84
CA LYS A 101 -0.34 5.05 -14.04
C LYS A 101 0.64 3.96 -13.63
N ILE A 102 0.40 2.75 -14.09
CA ILE A 102 1.27 1.62 -13.81
C ILE A 102 2.61 1.87 -14.52
N PRO A 103 3.74 1.93 -13.79
CA PRO A 103 5.06 2.11 -14.40
C PRO A 103 5.47 0.84 -15.16
N VAL A 104 6.18 1.00 -16.28
CA VAL A 104 6.79 -0.14 -17.00
C VAL A 104 8.03 -0.59 -16.24
N CYS A 105 8.04 -1.85 -15.85
CA CYS A 105 9.08 -2.46 -15.03
C CYS A 105 9.72 -3.69 -15.71
N ASP A 106 10.96 -3.97 -15.35
CA ASP A 106 11.67 -5.18 -15.77
C ASP A 106 11.12 -6.39 -15.00
N ILE A 107 10.59 -7.36 -15.75
CA ILE A 107 9.96 -8.59 -15.24
C ILE A 107 10.97 -9.44 -14.43
N GLU A 108 12.23 -9.53 -14.86
CA GLU A 108 13.23 -10.34 -14.15
C GLU A 108 13.58 -9.72 -12.81
N LYS A 109 13.52 -8.39 -12.69
CA LYS A 109 13.74 -7.72 -11.40
C LYS A 109 12.60 -7.93 -10.43
N ILE A 110 11.36 -8.07 -10.91
CA ILE A 110 10.20 -8.38 -10.07
C ILE A 110 10.30 -9.81 -9.51
N LYS A 111 10.72 -10.78 -10.33
CA LYS A 111 10.91 -12.18 -9.86
C LYS A 111 11.92 -12.26 -8.71
N ASN A 112 12.98 -11.46 -8.79
CA ASN A 112 14.07 -11.44 -7.82
C ASN A 112 13.82 -10.54 -6.61
N LEU A 113 12.69 -9.82 -6.56
CA LEU A 113 12.34 -8.98 -5.43
C LEU A 113 12.02 -9.87 -4.21
N GLN A 114 12.65 -9.61 -3.07
CA GLN A 114 12.44 -10.42 -1.85
C GLN A 114 11.87 -9.61 -0.70
N THR A 115 12.37 -8.40 -0.51
CA THR A 115 11.98 -7.52 0.58
C THR A 115 11.67 -6.13 0.07
N LEU A 116 10.76 -5.45 0.77
CA LEU A 116 10.46 -4.05 0.59
C LEU A 116 10.73 -3.32 1.89
N HIS A 117 11.61 -2.34 1.83
CA HIS A 117 11.88 -1.45 2.95
C HIS A 117 11.00 -0.21 2.81
N ILE A 118 10.20 0.09 3.83
CA ILE A 118 9.34 1.27 3.87
C ILE A 118 9.65 2.02 5.15
N GLN A 119 10.02 3.28 4.99
CA GLN A 119 10.24 4.20 6.09
C GLN A 119 9.07 5.16 6.19
N PHE A 120 8.54 5.29 7.40
CA PHE A 120 7.51 6.25 7.75
C PHE A 120 8.10 7.35 8.61
N THR A 121 7.73 8.59 8.29
CA THR A 121 7.92 9.73 9.19
C THR A 121 6.57 10.07 9.81
N ILE A 122 6.52 10.15 11.13
CA ILE A 122 5.33 10.50 11.91
C ILE A 122 5.48 11.94 12.40
N ASP A 123 4.52 12.77 12.00
CA ASP A 123 4.26 14.10 12.51
C ASP A 123 3.19 14.00 13.61
N THR A 124 3.63 14.06 14.85
CA THR A 124 2.75 14.00 16.03
C THR A 124 1.93 15.28 16.21
N THR A 125 2.33 16.40 15.60
CA THR A 125 1.62 17.69 15.71
C THR A 125 0.42 17.72 14.78
N ASN A 126 0.63 17.43 13.50
CA ASN A 126 -0.44 17.38 12.50
C ASN A 126 -1.23 16.08 12.55
N LYS A 127 -0.75 15.13 13.37
CA LYS A 127 -1.24 13.79 13.42
C LYS A 127 -1.22 13.15 12.02
N THR A 128 -0.07 13.19 11.36
CA THR A 128 0.14 12.67 9.98
C THR A 128 1.38 11.75 9.86
N ALA A 129 1.37 10.82 8.90
CA ALA A 129 2.35 9.75 8.68
C ALA A 129 2.51 9.68 7.19
N HIS A 130 3.75 9.71 6.76
CA HIS A 130 4.07 9.74 5.35
C HIS A 130 5.21 8.78 5.10
N ILE A 131 5.11 8.04 4.00
CA ILE A 131 6.24 7.26 3.48
C ILE A 131 7.32 8.26 3.05
N SER A 132 8.47 8.21 3.70
CA SER A 132 9.58 9.15 3.47
C SER A 132 10.59 8.63 2.45
N ASN A 133 10.64 7.32 2.22
CA ASN A 133 11.57 6.72 1.27
C ASN A 133 10.92 6.50 -0.11
N LYS A 134 11.09 7.45 -1.03
CA LYS A 134 11.01 7.13 -2.46
C LYS A 134 12.35 6.56 -2.90
N SER A 135 12.37 5.27 -3.24
CA SER A 135 13.58 4.61 -3.72
C SER A 135 14.00 5.20 -5.07
N LYS A 136 15.30 5.18 -5.37
CA LYS A 136 15.78 5.41 -6.75
C LYS A 136 15.46 4.22 -7.66
N ASN A 137 15.14 3.07 -7.07
CA ASN A 137 14.80 1.85 -7.78
C ASN A 137 13.31 1.87 -8.19
N LYS A 138 13.07 1.92 -9.50
CA LYS A 138 11.71 1.89 -10.06
C LYS A 138 10.92 0.65 -9.66
N ILE A 139 11.60 -0.50 -9.48
CA ILE A 139 10.96 -1.77 -9.12
C ILE A 139 10.45 -1.73 -7.68
N GLU A 140 11.27 -1.22 -6.77
CA GLU A 140 10.85 -1.01 -5.38
C GLU A 140 9.70 0.00 -5.30
N ASN A 141 9.75 1.09 -6.06
CA ASN A 141 8.65 2.05 -6.10
C ASN A 141 7.36 1.42 -6.64
N PHE A 142 7.44 0.63 -7.72
CA PHE A 142 6.29 -0.10 -8.24
C PHE A 142 5.73 -1.09 -7.20
N ALA A 143 6.58 -1.80 -6.49
CA ALA A 143 6.15 -2.77 -5.49
C ALA A 143 5.55 -2.10 -4.23
N ILE A 144 6.09 -0.94 -3.82
CA ILE A 144 5.47 -0.08 -2.79
C ILE A 144 4.12 0.43 -3.28
N GLU A 145 4.02 0.90 -4.52
CA GLU A 145 2.73 1.31 -5.11
C GLU A 145 1.75 0.14 -5.21
N TYR A 146 2.20 -1.06 -5.57
CA TYR A 146 1.38 -2.28 -5.55
C TYR A 146 0.81 -2.53 -4.16
N LEU A 147 1.60 -2.34 -3.10
CA LEU A 147 1.12 -2.47 -1.72
C LEU A 147 0.14 -1.36 -1.33
N ILE A 148 0.41 -0.11 -1.71
CA ILE A 148 -0.49 1.03 -1.46
C ILE A 148 -1.84 0.84 -2.16
N TYR A 149 -1.81 0.37 -3.42
CA TYR A 149 -2.97 0.23 -4.31
C TYR A 149 -3.43 -1.22 -4.44
N GLN A 150 -3.16 -2.07 -3.45
CA GLN A 150 -3.40 -3.50 -3.54
C GLN A 150 -4.86 -3.82 -3.90
N GLU A 151 -5.83 -3.15 -3.26
CA GLU A 151 -7.25 -3.37 -3.52
C GLU A 151 -7.68 -2.88 -4.91
N LEU A 152 -7.13 -1.74 -5.38
CA LEU A 152 -7.33 -1.27 -6.76
C LEU A 152 -6.88 -2.33 -7.77
N PHE A 153 -5.70 -2.92 -7.56
CA PHE A 153 -5.17 -3.97 -8.43
C PHE A 153 -6.01 -5.25 -8.38
N GLN A 154 -6.46 -5.67 -7.20
CA GLN A 154 -7.34 -6.83 -7.06
C GLN A 154 -8.66 -6.64 -7.81
N ILE A 155 -9.29 -5.47 -7.67
CA ILE A 155 -10.51 -5.11 -8.41
C ILE A 155 -10.23 -5.09 -9.92
N ALA A 156 -9.11 -4.51 -10.35
CA ALA A 156 -8.76 -4.47 -11.77
C ALA A 156 -8.54 -5.88 -12.36
N ILE A 157 -7.91 -6.79 -11.61
CA ILE A 157 -7.75 -8.21 -11.96
C ILE A 157 -9.11 -8.91 -12.05
N MET A 158 -10.02 -8.64 -11.10
CA MET A 158 -11.38 -9.17 -11.13
C MET A 158 -12.15 -8.72 -12.38
N ILE A 159 -12.11 -7.42 -12.71
CA ILE A 159 -12.74 -6.86 -13.92
C ILE A 159 -12.16 -7.52 -15.17
N TYR A 160 -10.83 -7.66 -15.24
CA TYR A 160 -10.16 -8.34 -16.36
C TYR A 160 -10.67 -9.77 -16.54
N ASN A 161 -10.72 -10.55 -15.46
CA ASN A 161 -11.12 -11.96 -15.51
C ASN A 161 -12.61 -12.14 -15.85
N ASN A 162 -13.48 -11.25 -15.38
CA ASN A 162 -14.93 -11.39 -15.58
C ASN A 162 -15.41 -10.83 -16.91
N ASN A 163 -14.82 -9.72 -17.39
CA ASN A 163 -15.39 -8.97 -18.49
C ASN A 163 -14.57 -9.06 -19.78
N ILE A 164 -13.24 -9.23 -19.68
CA ILE A 164 -12.35 -9.19 -20.85
C ILE A 164 -11.88 -10.58 -21.22
N LYS A 165 -11.33 -11.35 -20.26
CA LYS A 165 -10.87 -12.70 -20.55
C LYS A 165 -12.00 -13.61 -21.03
N LYS A 166 -13.17 -13.53 -20.37
CA LYS A 166 -14.35 -14.30 -20.78
C LYS A 166 -14.89 -13.92 -22.16
N SER A 167 -14.74 -12.66 -22.59
CA SER A 167 -15.16 -12.27 -23.94
C SER A 167 -14.20 -12.76 -25.02
N ASP A 168 -12.92 -12.94 -24.71
CA ASP A 168 -11.91 -13.46 -25.65
C ASP A 168 -12.01 -15.00 -25.83
N GLU A 169 -12.70 -15.70 -24.92
CA GLU A 169 -12.87 -17.16 -24.92
C GLU A 169 -14.22 -17.63 -25.53
N LEU A 170 -15.09 -16.70 -25.94
CA LEU A 170 -16.40 -16.93 -26.58
C LEU A 170 -16.36 -16.60 -28.08
#